data_AF-A0AAE3AQW3-F1
#
_entry.id   AF-A0AAE3AQW3-F1
#
_cell.length_a   1.000
_cell.length_b   1.000
_cell.length_c   1.000
_cell.angle_alpha   90.00
_cell.angle_beta   90.00
_cell.angle_gamma   90.00
#
_symmetry.space_group_name_H-M   'P 1'
#
loop_
_entity.id
_entity.type
_entity.pdbx_description
1 polymer ?
#
loop_
_entity_poly.entity_id
_entity_poly.type
_entity_poly.pdbx_seq_one_letter_code
_entity_poly.pdbx_strand_id
1 'polypeptide(L)'
;MRGKRRSAGLTILTVVFFLIVTVPAYAKTGWVYNGSAWNYYSADGTLAQDQWLKDGDSLFWIQGDGTMLVSEWHQDGKTWYWFDASGCAVTGWQQINGKWYYFFEDHTMAVSQYINSYYVGKDGAWIQQ
;
A
#
# COMPACT_ATOMS: atom_id res chain seq x y z
N MET A 1 -9.79 78.92 -31.90
CA MET A 1 -8.51 78.55 -32.54
C MET A 1 -7.66 77.74 -31.55
N ARG A 2 -7.04 76.64 -32.02
CA ARG A 2 -5.87 75.87 -31.50
C ARG A 2 -5.47 76.15 -30.03
N GLY A 3 -5.51 75.22 -29.08
CA GLY A 3 -5.16 73.80 -29.13
C GLY A 3 -3.91 73.57 -28.28
N LYS A 4 -4.01 72.69 -27.27
CA LYS A 4 -2.93 71.79 -26.82
C LYS A 4 -3.48 70.84 -25.75
N ARG A 5 -3.85 69.63 -26.20
CA ARG A 5 -3.94 68.45 -25.35
C ARG A 5 -2.55 68.18 -24.79
N ARG A 6 -2.42 68.04 -23.47
CA ARG A 6 -1.28 67.38 -22.84
C ARG A 6 -1.82 66.11 -22.18
N SER A 7 -1.53 64.99 -22.84
CA SER A 7 -1.54 63.67 -22.24
C SER A 7 -0.37 63.61 -21.25
N ALA A 8 -0.61 63.10 -20.05
CA ALA A 8 0.44 62.66 -19.13
C ALA A 8 -0.05 61.42 -18.38
N GLY A 9 0.41 60.26 -18.85
CA GLY A 9 0.72 59.07 -18.05
C GLY A 9 -0.41 58.38 -17.29
N LEU A 10 -1.10 57.47 -17.97
CA LEU A 10 -1.62 56.27 -17.31
C LEU A 10 -0.42 55.36 -17.02
N THR A 11 -0.06 55.20 -15.75
CA THR A 11 0.68 54.01 -15.32
C THR A 11 -0.02 53.45 -14.10
N ILE A 12 -0.98 52.56 -14.34
CA ILE A 12 -1.47 51.63 -13.33
C ILE A 12 -0.25 50.83 -12.90
N LEU A 13 0.29 51.12 -11.72
CA LEU A 13 1.30 50.27 -11.11
C LEU A 13 0.57 49.02 -10.60
N THR A 14 0.25 48.08 -11.50
CA THR A 14 0.08 46.70 -11.09
C THR A 14 1.42 46.29 -10.52
N VAL A 15 1.54 46.38 -9.19
CA VAL A 15 2.54 45.60 -8.47
C VAL A 15 2.13 44.16 -8.72
N VAL A 16 2.69 43.57 -9.78
CA VAL A 16 2.66 42.14 -10.01
C VAL A 16 3.49 41.55 -8.88
N PHE A 17 2.82 41.29 -7.76
CA PHE A 17 3.38 40.52 -6.67
C PHE A 17 3.43 39.08 -7.18
N PHE A 18 4.52 38.72 -7.86
CA PHE A 18 4.85 37.33 -8.14
C PHE A 18 5.24 36.71 -6.79
N LEU A 19 4.23 36.36 -6.00
CA LEU A 19 4.41 35.38 -4.93
C LEU A 19 4.67 34.07 -5.66
N ILE A 20 5.94 33.69 -5.79
CA ILE A 20 6.28 32.29 -6.06
C ILE A 20 5.88 31.55 -4.78
N VAL A 21 4.59 31.24 -4.63
CA VAL A 21 4.21 30.13 -3.76
C VAL A 21 4.76 28.93 -4.48
N THR A 22 5.96 28.49 -4.10
CA THR A 22 6.28 27.08 -4.22
C THR A 22 5.17 26.39 -3.45
N VAL A 23 4.12 25.94 -4.13
CA VAL A 23 3.25 24.93 -3.55
C VAL A 23 4.21 23.82 -3.19
N PRO A 24 4.44 23.52 -1.90
CA PRO A 24 5.23 22.36 -1.59
C PRO A 24 4.56 21.23 -2.35
N ALA A 25 5.30 20.54 -3.21
CA ALA A 25 4.83 19.26 -3.70
C ALA A 25 4.62 18.46 -2.41
N TYR A 26 3.37 18.33 -1.98
CA TYR A 26 3.05 17.57 -0.79
C TYR A 26 3.50 16.16 -1.09
N ALA A 27 4.65 15.76 -0.54
CA ALA A 27 5.19 14.44 -0.74
C ALA A 27 4.14 13.44 -0.28
N LYS A 28 3.85 12.44 -1.11
CA LYS A 28 2.97 11.34 -0.71
C LYS A 28 3.64 10.64 0.47
N THR A 29 2.90 10.41 1.55
CA THR A 29 3.36 9.67 2.73
C THR A 29 2.25 8.75 3.20
N GLY A 30 2.62 7.60 3.77
CA GLY A 30 1.69 6.57 4.20
C GLY A 30 1.02 5.85 3.04
N TRP A 31 -0.14 5.25 3.33
CA TRP A 31 -0.97 4.56 2.36
C TRP A 31 -1.62 5.52 1.37
N VAL A 32 -1.44 5.25 0.08
CA VAL A 32 -2.05 6.02 -1.01
C VAL A 32 -2.68 5.07 -2.00
N TYR A 33 -3.97 5.27 -2.28
CA TYR A 33 -4.68 4.58 -3.35
C TYR A 33 -4.50 5.32 -4.67
N ASN A 34 -3.87 4.68 -5.66
CA ASN A 34 -3.59 5.30 -6.97
C ASN A 34 -4.65 4.95 -8.04
N GLY A 35 -5.86 4.56 -7.64
CA GLY A 35 -6.99 4.28 -8.52
C GLY A 35 -7.14 2.81 -8.96
N SER A 36 -6.11 2.00 -8.74
CA SER A 36 -6.14 0.55 -8.98
C SER A 36 -5.66 -0.24 -7.77
N ALA A 37 -4.52 0.16 -7.20
CA ALA A 37 -3.89 -0.49 -6.07
C ALA A 37 -3.49 0.52 -4.98
N TRP A 38 -3.28 -0.01 -3.78
CA TRP A 38 -2.66 0.71 -2.68
C TRP A 38 -1.13 0.64 -2.81
N ASN A 39 -0.47 1.75 -2.51
CA ASN A 39 0.97 1.87 -2.39
C ASN A 39 1.30 2.47 -1.02
N TYR A 40 2.50 2.24 -0.51
CA TYR A 40 2.97 2.86 0.72
C TYR A 40 4.18 3.75 0.45
N TYR A 41 4.16 4.97 0.98
CA TYR A 41 5.29 5.90 0.91
C TYR A 41 5.82 6.17 2.32
N SER A 42 7.13 6.06 2.54
CA SER A 42 7.75 6.42 3.82
C SER A 42 7.66 7.93 4.08
N ALA A 43 8.02 8.36 5.30
CA ALA A 43 7.93 9.76 5.72
C ALA A 43 8.80 10.73 4.88
N ASP A 44 9.85 10.22 4.24
CA ASP A 44 10.71 10.94 3.29
C ASP A 44 10.14 10.98 1.85
N GLY A 45 8.98 10.35 1.62
CA GLY A 45 8.33 10.26 0.32
C GLY A 45 8.84 9.13 -0.58
N THR A 46 9.72 8.26 -0.08
CA THR A 46 10.21 7.09 -0.84
C THR A 46 9.10 6.03 -0.97
N LEU A 47 8.92 5.49 -2.16
CA LEU A 47 7.96 4.40 -2.42
C LEU A 47 8.51 3.09 -1.84
N ALA A 48 7.73 2.42 -1.00
CA ALA A 48 8.04 1.07 -0.54
C ALA A 48 7.92 0.08 -1.71
N GLN A 49 8.90 -0.82 -1.81
CA GLN A 49 8.97 -1.90 -2.81
C GLN A 49 9.65 -3.12 -2.18
N ASP A 50 9.22 -4.31 -2.58
CA ASP A 50 9.78 -5.62 -2.18
C ASP A 50 10.05 -5.75 -0.68
N GLN A 51 9.05 -5.41 0.16
CA GLN A 51 9.24 -5.42 1.60
C GLN A 51 7.98 -5.76 2.38
N TRP A 52 8.21 -6.34 3.54
CA TRP A 52 7.23 -6.45 4.62
C TRP A 52 6.95 -5.07 5.20
N LEU A 53 5.66 -4.74 5.34
CA LEU A 53 5.21 -3.53 5.99
C LEU A 53 4.29 -3.89 7.14
N LYS A 54 4.64 -3.44 8.35
CA LYS A 54 3.79 -3.57 9.53
C LYS A 54 3.13 -2.23 9.83
N ASP A 55 1.80 -2.21 9.95
CA ASP A 55 1.01 -1.05 10.33
C ASP A 55 -0.01 -1.46 11.41
N GLY A 56 0.22 -0.99 12.64
CA GLY A 56 -0.46 -1.53 13.81
C GLY A 56 -0.20 -3.03 13.98
N ASP A 57 -1.28 -3.79 14.10
CA ASP A 57 -1.25 -5.26 14.22
C ASP A 57 -1.31 -5.97 12.85
N SER A 58 -1.49 -5.22 11.76
CA SER A 58 -1.57 -5.77 10.41
C SER A 58 -0.20 -5.88 9.76
N LEU A 59 0.00 -6.97 9.02
CA LEU A 59 1.19 -7.22 8.20
C LEU A 59 0.79 -7.24 6.73
N PHE A 60 1.57 -6.55 5.91
CA PHE A 60 1.37 -6.39 4.47
C PHE A 60 2.64 -6.79 3.72
N TRP A 61 2.48 -7.23 2.47
CA TRP A 61 3.58 -7.35 1.52
C TRP A 61 3.43 -6.29 0.43
N ILE A 62 4.48 -5.46 0.27
CA ILE A 62 4.58 -4.52 -0.83
C ILE A 62 5.43 -5.17 -1.93
N GLN A 63 4.84 -5.32 -3.10
CA GLN A 63 5.45 -5.93 -4.28
C GLN A 63 6.54 -5.02 -4.89
N GLY A 64 7.36 -5.55 -5.80
CA GLY A 64 8.42 -4.78 -6.44
C GLY A 64 7.94 -3.61 -7.32
N ASP A 65 6.72 -3.66 -7.83
CA ASP A 65 6.08 -2.51 -8.50
C ASP A 65 5.51 -1.47 -7.52
N GLY A 66 5.68 -1.71 -6.21
CA GLY A 66 5.23 -0.87 -5.11
C GLY A 66 3.77 -1.07 -4.71
N THR A 67 3.03 -1.97 -5.37
CA THR A 67 1.64 -2.24 -5.05
C THR A 67 1.52 -3.19 -3.86
N MET A 68 0.44 -3.02 -3.08
CA MET A 68 0.09 -3.91 -1.97
C MET A 68 -0.51 -5.21 -2.50
N LEU A 69 0.02 -6.35 -2.04
CA LEU A 69 -0.51 -7.66 -2.38
C LEU A 69 -1.88 -7.88 -1.72
N VAL A 70 -2.87 -8.35 -2.49
CA VAL A 70 -4.24 -8.58 -2.02
C VAL A 70 -4.80 -9.88 -2.57
N SER A 71 -5.54 -10.63 -1.73
CA SER A 71 -6.20 -11.89 -2.12
C SER A 71 -5.28 -12.88 -2.84
N GLU A 72 -4.03 -12.99 -2.38
CA GLU A 72 -3.00 -13.76 -3.07
C GLU A 72 -1.99 -14.36 -2.10
N TRP A 73 -1.36 -15.45 -2.53
CA TRP A 73 -0.29 -16.12 -1.81
C TRP A 73 1.03 -15.38 -1.93
N HIS A 74 1.80 -15.36 -0.86
CA HIS A 74 3.20 -14.97 -0.88
C HIS A 74 4.07 -16.06 -0.29
N GLN A 75 5.19 -16.34 -0.97
CA GLN A 75 6.19 -17.29 -0.51
C GLN A 75 7.49 -16.54 -0.20
N ASP A 76 7.91 -16.58 1.06
CA ASP A 76 9.22 -16.11 1.50
C ASP A 76 10.08 -17.32 1.89
N GLY A 77 11.05 -17.64 1.04
CA GLY A 77 11.84 -18.86 1.14
C GLY A 77 10.98 -20.13 1.09
N LYS A 78 10.80 -20.79 2.24
CA LYS A 78 9.97 -22.01 2.38
C LYS A 78 8.64 -21.75 3.09
N THR A 79 8.42 -20.52 3.53
CA THR A 79 7.26 -20.14 4.33
C THR A 79 6.22 -19.49 3.45
N TRP A 80 4.96 -19.86 3.66
CA TRP A 80 3.83 -19.32 2.91
C TRP A 80 2.97 -18.42 3.81
N TYR A 81 2.42 -17.40 3.17
CA TYR A 81 1.50 -16.42 3.75
C TYR A 81 0.34 -16.23 2.79
N TRP A 82 -0.82 -15.86 3.32
CA TRP A 82 -1.98 -15.47 2.52
C TRP A 82 -2.45 -14.08 2.93
N PHE A 83 -2.66 -13.23 1.94
CA PHE A 83 -3.20 -11.89 2.14
C PHE A 83 -4.68 -11.87 1.75
N ASP A 84 -5.53 -11.34 2.62
CA ASP A 84 -6.96 -11.24 2.35
C ASP A 84 -7.29 -10.08 1.38
N ALA A 85 -8.59 -9.80 1.20
CA ALA A 85 -9.07 -8.73 0.32
C ALA A 85 -8.70 -7.31 0.81
N SER A 86 -8.35 -7.15 2.09
CA SER A 86 -7.82 -5.90 2.64
C SER A 86 -6.31 -5.79 2.48
N GLY A 87 -5.63 -6.86 2.04
CA GLY A 87 -4.17 -6.94 1.95
C GLY A 87 -3.49 -7.28 3.28
N CYS A 88 -4.24 -7.64 4.31
CA CYS A 88 -3.66 -8.07 5.59
C CYS A 88 -3.28 -9.55 5.53
N ALA A 89 -2.11 -9.90 6.05
CA ALA A 89 -1.70 -11.29 6.25
C ALA A 89 -2.61 -11.94 7.30
N VAL A 90 -3.22 -13.07 6.94
CA VAL A 90 -4.21 -13.74 7.78
C VAL A 90 -3.58 -14.57 8.91
N THR A 91 -4.40 -14.87 9.91
CA THR A 91 -4.11 -15.87 10.96
C THR A 91 -5.28 -16.85 11.08
N GLY A 92 -5.08 -17.96 11.78
CA GLY A 92 -6.10 -18.97 12.03
C GLY A 92 -6.49 -19.80 10.81
N TRP A 93 -7.65 -20.45 10.88
CA TRP A 93 -8.20 -21.26 9.79
C TRP A 93 -8.82 -20.40 8.69
N GLN A 94 -8.41 -20.64 7.45
CA GLN A 94 -8.86 -19.90 6.29
C GLN A 94 -9.27 -20.85 5.16
N GLN A 95 -10.41 -20.57 4.53
CA GLN A 95 -10.86 -21.30 3.36
C GLN A 95 -10.46 -20.54 2.09
N ILE A 96 -9.51 -21.07 1.34
CA ILE A 96 -8.93 -20.46 0.14
C ILE A 96 -9.15 -21.42 -1.02
N ASN A 97 -9.86 -20.96 -2.06
CA ASN A 97 -10.17 -21.76 -3.25
C ASN A 97 -10.77 -23.14 -2.92
N GLY A 98 -11.64 -23.20 -1.92
CA GLY A 98 -12.34 -24.42 -1.49
C GLY A 98 -11.53 -25.37 -0.61
N LYS A 99 -10.27 -25.06 -0.30
CA LYS A 99 -9.41 -25.82 0.63
C LYS A 99 -9.21 -25.04 1.93
N TRP A 100 -9.06 -25.76 3.04
CA TRP A 100 -8.76 -25.17 4.33
C TRP A 100 -7.27 -25.16 4.60
N TYR A 101 -6.77 -24.04 5.10
CA TYR A 101 -5.38 -23.82 5.50
C TYR A 101 -5.35 -23.20 6.89
N TYR A 102 -4.28 -23.42 7.64
CA TYR A 102 -4.08 -22.78 8.95
C TYR A 102 -2.85 -21.88 8.92
N PHE A 103 -2.99 -20.69 9.46
CA PHE A 103 -1.91 -19.71 9.64
C PHE A 103 -1.69 -19.46 11.13
N PHE A 104 -0.44 -19.51 11.58
CA PHE A 104 -0.08 -19.20 12.97
C PHE A 104 -0.21 -17.71 13.27
N GLU A 105 -0.05 -17.33 14.54
CA GLU A 105 -0.09 -15.94 14.99
C GLU A 105 1.03 -15.07 14.39
N ASP A 106 2.12 -15.69 13.91
CA ASP A 106 3.18 -15.02 13.15
C ASP A 106 2.89 -14.97 11.63
N HIS A 107 1.64 -15.25 11.24
CA HIS A 107 1.12 -15.30 9.87
C HIS A 107 1.66 -16.43 9.00
N THR A 108 2.50 -17.32 9.54
CA THR A 108 3.10 -18.40 8.74
C THR A 108 2.11 -19.56 8.56
N MET A 109 2.04 -20.09 7.34
CA MET A 109 1.18 -21.24 7.04
C MET A 109 1.72 -22.53 7.66
N ALA A 110 0.86 -23.29 8.34
CA ALA A 110 1.16 -24.61 8.83
C ALA A 110 1.28 -25.63 7.68
N VAL A 111 2.29 -26.48 7.75
CA VAL A 111 2.49 -27.62 6.84
C VAL A 111 2.85 -28.89 7.60
N SER A 112 2.43 -30.04 7.09
CA SER A 112 2.79 -31.38 7.57
C SER A 112 2.68 -31.60 9.07
N GLN A 113 1.58 -31.15 9.68
CA GLN A 113 1.40 -31.23 11.12
C GLN A 113 -0.08 -31.27 11.53
N TYR A 114 -0.32 -31.61 12.79
CA TYR A 114 -1.64 -31.49 13.40
C TYR A 114 -1.86 -30.09 13.96
N ILE A 115 -3.01 -29.53 13.65
CA ILE A 115 -3.58 -28.35 14.29
C ILE A 115 -4.78 -28.85 15.09
N ASN A 116 -4.58 -29.03 16.40
CA ASN A 116 -5.50 -29.78 17.27
C ASN A 116 -5.76 -31.19 16.70
N SER A 117 -7.00 -31.50 16.31
CA SER A 117 -7.38 -32.80 15.74
C SER A 117 -7.34 -32.85 14.21
N TYR A 118 -6.94 -31.76 13.54
CA TYR A 118 -6.95 -31.65 12.07
C TYR A 118 -5.54 -31.71 11.51
N TYR A 119 -5.28 -32.62 10.58
CA TYR A 119 -3.98 -32.73 9.93
C TYR A 119 -3.90 -31.89 8.65
N VAL A 120 -2.90 -31.02 8.54
CA VAL A 120 -2.57 -30.30 7.30
C VAL A 120 -1.43 -30.99 6.56
N GLY A 121 -1.60 -31.15 5.25
CA GLY A 121 -0.65 -31.83 4.38
C GLY A 121 0.65 -31.05 4.12
N LYS A 122 1.49 -31.62 3.26
CA LYS A 122 2.73 -30.96 2.80
C LYS A 122 2.50 -29.68 2.00
N ASP A 123 1.32 -29.55 1.40
CA ASP A 123 0.84 -28.38 0.69
C ASP A 123 0.06 -27.41 1.61
N GLY A 124 0.01 -27.70 2.93
CA GLY A 124 -0.72 -26.92 3.93
C GLY A 124 -2.22 -27.12 3.93
N ALA A 125 -2.78 -27.83 2.94
CA ALA A 125 -4.20 -28.08 2.87
C ALA A 125 -4.62 -29.09 3.95
N TRP A 126 -5.72 -28.80 4.65
CA TRP A 126 -6.34 -29.76 5.55
C TRP A 126 -6.76 -31.02 4.80
N ILE A 127 -6.42 -32.17 5.37
CA ILE A 127 -6.81 -33.48 4.89
C ILE A 127 -7.95 -33.99 5.77
N GLN A 128 -9.12 -34.11 5.18
CA GLN A 128 -10.26 -34.75 5.81
C GLN A 128 -9.96 -36.25 5.99
N GLN A 129 -10.13 -36.74 7.22
CA GLN A 129 -9.97 -38.15 7.58
C GLN A 129 -11.27 -38.92 7.37
#